data_AF-A0A7S8C1J6-F1
#
_entry.id   AF-A0A7S8C1J6-F1
#
_cell.length_a   1.000
_cell.length_b   1.000
_cell.length_c   1.000
_cell.angle_alpha   90.00
_cell.angle_beta   90.00
_cell.angle_gamma   90.00
#
_symmetry.space_group_name_H-M   'P 1'
#
loop_
_entity.id
_entity.type
_entity.pdbx_description
1 polymer ?
#
loop_
_entity_poly.entity_id
_entity_poly.type
_entity_poly.pdbx_seq_one_letter_code
_entity_poly.pdbx_strand_id
1 'polypeptide(L)'
;MRNAPQIAALIAALASVAAVATPAAAGEADVVAAEATRNSDGTWRFEVTVRHADEGSDHYADRWDIVAPDGTVIASRTLYHPHVDEQPFTRSLSGVEIPAGVERVTVRAHDSVHGEGGETVEVGE
;
A
#
# COMPACT_ATOMS: atom_id res chain seq x y z
N MET A 1 68.76 22.34 20.46
CA MET A 1 67.85 22.04 21.58
C MET A 1 66.48 22.64 21.27
N ARG A 2 65.42 21.81 21.33
CA ARG A 2 63.97 22.12 21.49
C ARG A 2 63.28 22.84 20.30
N ASN A 3 62.45 22.16 19.49
CA ASN A 3 61.08 21.62 19.69
C ASN A 3 60.05 22.76 19.91
N ALA A 4 59.25 23.16 18.92
CA ALA A 4 57.92 22.62 18.49
C ALA A 4 56.80 23.62 18.87
N PRO A 5 55.53 23.54 18.40
CA PRO A 5 54.93 22.67 17.38
C PRO A 5 54.07 23.41 16.32
N GLN A 6 53.73 22.69 15.24
CA GLN A 6 52.70 23.06 14.26
C GLN A 6 51.30 22.85 14.84
N ILE A 7 50.42 23.85 14.70
CA ILE A 7 49.01 23.76 15.10
C ILE A 7 48.25 23.03 13.99
N ALA A 8 47.85 21.79 14.26
CA ALA A 8 46.89 21.06 13.45
C ALA A 8 45.49 21.64 13.70
N ALA A 9 44.87 22.23 12.68
CA ALA A 9 43.48 22.63 12.71
C ALA A 9 42.60 21.42 12.36
N LEU A 10 41.89 20.89 13.34
CA LEU A 10 40.89 19.84 13.17
C LEU A 10 39.56 20.51 12.76
N ILE A 11 39.19 20.41 11.49
CA ILE A 11 37.84 20.80 11.04
C ILE A 11 36.91 19.62 11.37
N ALA A 12 36.11 19.77 12.41
CA ALA A 12 35.01 18.85 12.72
C ALA A 12 33.87 19.11 11.73
N ALA A 13 33.70 18.24 10.74
CA ALA A 13 32.51 18.22 9.90
C ALA A 13 31.37 17.53 10.65
N LEU A 14 30.42 18.31 11.17
CA LEU A 14 29.16 17.78 11.69
C LEU A 14 28.27 17.43 10.48
N ALA A 15 28.29 16.18 10.05
CA ALA A 15 27.33 15.67 9.07
C ALA A 15 26.00 15.42 9.80
N SER A 16 25.05 16.33 9.64
CA SER A 16 23.66 16.11 10.08
C SER A 16 23.03 15.02 9.23
N VAL A 17 22.99 13.79 9.74
CA VAL A 17 22.21 12.70 9.15
C VAL A 17 20.73 13.03 9.38
N ALA A 18 20.06 13.53 8.35
CA ALA A 18 18.60 13.56 8.34
C ALA A 18 18.10 12.12 8.25
N ALA A 19 17.62 11.58 9.36
CA ALA A 19 16.93 10.29 9.36
C ALA A 19 15.63 10.45 8.55
N VAL A 20 15.63 9.95 7.33
CA VAL A 20 14.39 9.74 6.57
C VAL A 20 13.65 8.64 7.32
N ALA A 21 12.60 9.03 8.06
CA ALA A 21 11.70 8.06 8.67
C ALA A 21 10.98 7.33 7.52
N THR A 22 11.46 6.14 7.17
CA THR A 22 10.66 5.20 6.41
C THR A 22 9.49 4.80 7.29
N PRO A 23 8.22 4.97 6.86
CA PRO A 23 7.10 4.42 7.61
C PRO A 23 7.38 2.93 7.85
N ALA A 24 7.33 2.53 9.12
CA ALA A 24 7.49 1.14 9.48
C ALA A 24 6.19 0.43 9.10
N ALA A 25 6.29 -0.59 8.25
CA ALA A 25 5.19 -1.40 7.72
C ALA A 25 4.53 -2.30 8.80
N ALA A 26 4.13 -1.71 9.91
CA ALA A 26 3.67 -2.38 11.11
C ALA A 26 2.26 -1.91 11.44
N GLY A 27 1.32 -2.20 10.55
CA GLY A 27 -0.10 -1.97 10.81
C GLY A 27 -0.96 -1.90 9.56
N GLU A 28 -0.38 -1.57 8.41
CA GLU A 28 -1.12 -1.27 7.19
C GLU A 28 -1.90 -2.48 6.64
N ALA A 29 -2.95 -2.19 5.86
CA ALA A 29 -3.81 -3.21 5.29
C ALA A 29 -3.15 -3.93 4.11
N ASP A 30 -3.12 -5.26 4.18
CA ASP A 30 -2.53 -6.13 3.17
C ASP A 30 -3.61 -6.66 2.22
N VAL A 31 -3.32 -6.65 0.91
CA VAL A 31 -4.02 -7.51 -0.05
C VAL A 31 -3.26 -8.81 -0.15
N VAL A 32 -3.85 -9.89 0.36
CA VAL A 32 -3.19 -11.21 0.41
C VAL A 32 -3.61 -12.13 -0.74
N ALA A 33 -4.72 -11.81 -1.42
CA ALA A 33 -5.12 -12.46 -2.67
C ALA A 33 -6.03 -11.53 -3.48
N ALA A 34 -5.95 -11.61 -4.80
CA ALA A 34 -6.87 -10.95 -5.70
C ALA A 34 -7.07 -11.81 -6.96
N GLU A 35 -8.33 -11.96 -7.36
CA GLU A 35 -8.73 -12.65 -8.59
C GLU A 35 -9.57 -11.72 -9.45
N ALA A 36 -9.40 -11.77 -10.77
CA ALA A 36 -10.18 -11.01 -11.73
C ALA A 36 -10.83 -11.95 -12.76
N THR A 37 -12.13 -11.77 -12.98
CA THR A 37 -12.90 -12.50 -13.99
C THR A 37 -13.56 -11.51 -14.93
N ARG A 38 -13.45 -11.76 -16.23
CA ARG A 38 -14.07 -10.92 -17.26
C ARG A 38 -15.52 -11.34 -17.50
N ASN A 39 -16.44 -10.37 -17.46
CA ASN A 39 -17.85 -10.52 -17.77
C ASN A 39 -18.10 -10.49 -19.29
N SER A 40 -19.27 -10.97 -19.72
CA SER A 40 -19.66 -10.99 -21.14
C SER A 40 -19.86 -9.60 -21.76
N ASP A 41 -20.14 -8.59 -20.95
CA ASP A 41 -20.25 -7.18 -21.37
C ASP A 41 -18.88 -6.47 -21.48
N GLY A 42 -17.79 -7.19 -21.20
CA GLY A 42 -16.42 -6.67 -21.27
C GLY A 42 -15.92 -6.03 -19.98
N THR A 43 -16.77 -5.85 -18.97
CA THR A 43 -16.36 -5.38 -17.63
C THR A 43 -15.70 -6.50 -16.83
N TRP A 44 -15.03 -6.14 -15.74
CA TRP A 44 -14.38 -7.09 -14.84
C TRP A 44 -15.07 -7.17 -13.48
N ARG A 45 -15.04 -8.36 -12.90
CA ARG A 45 -15.31 -8.61 -11.48
C ARG A 45 -14.00 -8.95 -10.80
N PHE A 46 -13.70 -8.23 -9.72
CA PHE A 46 -12.59 -8.52 -8.82
C PHE A 46 -13.12 -9.15 -7.53
N GLU A 47 -12.39 -10.12 -7.00
CA GLU A 47 -12.58 -10.68 -5.66
C GLU A 47 -11.27 -10.53 -4.91
N VAL A 48 -11.27 -9.71 -3.87
CA VAL A 48 -10.06 -9.26 -3.18
C VAL A 48 -10.13 -9.66 -1.73
N THR A 49 -9.10 -10.36 -1.28
CA THR A 49 -8.92 -10.82 0.10
C THR A 49 -7.95 -9.87 0.79
N VAL A 50 -8.46 -9.20 1.82
CA VAL A 50 -7.73 -8.23 2.63
C VAL A 50 -7.45 -8.82 4.01
N ARG A 51 -6.29 -8.50 4.56
CA ARG A 51 -5.92 -8.78 5.95
C ARG A 51 -5.48 -7.48 6.61
N HIS A 52 -6.04 -7.20 7.78
CA HIS A 52 -5.65 -6.05 8.59
C HIS A 52 -5.90 -6.35 10.07
N ALA A 53 -5.17 -5.70 10.96
CA ALA A 53 -5.37 -5.81 12.40
C ALA A 53 -6.42 -4.78 12.87
N ASP A 54 -7.66 -4.89 12.39
CA ASP A 54 -8.74 -3.98 12.75
C ASP A 54 -8.94 -3.91 14.28
N GLU A 55 -8.96 -2.70 14.84
CA GLU A 55 -9.18 -2.44 16.28
C GLU A 55 -10.56 -1.83 16.57
N GLY A 56 -11.38 -1.63 15.54
CA GLY A 56 -12.71 -1.05 15.62
C GLY A 56 -12.93 0.04 14.58
N SER A 57 -13.99 0.83 14.75
CA SER A 57 -14.37 1.87 13.78
C SER A 57 -13.35 3.00 13.63
N ASP A 58 -12.42 3.15 14.59
CA ASP A 58 -11.40 4.19 14.58
C ASP A 58 -10.08 3.73 13.91
N HIS A 59 -9.92 2.42 13.63
CA HIS A 59 -8.71 1.87 13.01
C HIS A 59 -9.03 0.53 12.33
N TYR A 60 -9.26 0.59 11.02
CA TYR A 60 -9.58 -0.57 10.19
C TYR A 60 -9.19 -0.36 8.73
N ALA A 61 -9.22 -1.42 7.93
CA ALA A 61 -9.11 -1.33 6.47
C ALA A 61 -10.39 -0.73 5.87
N ASP A 62 -10.32 0.49 5.32
CA ASP A 62 -11.50 1.26 4.89
C ASP A 62 -11.77 1.19 3.38
N ARG A 63 -10.80 0.74 2.59
CA ARG A 63 -10.97 0.45 1.15
C ARG A 63 -9.87 -0.43 0.60
N TRP A 64 -10.10 -0.88 -0.63
CA TRP A 64 -9.04 -1.31 -1.54
C TRP A 64 -9.26 -0.74 -2.94
N ASP A 65 -8.15 -0.58 -3.67
CA ASP A 65 -8.07 0.12 -4.95
C ASP A 65 -7.49 -0.80 -6.02
N ILE A 66 -8.00 -0.66 -7.24
CA ILE A 66 -7.45 -1.25 -8.48
C ILE A 66 -6.69 -0.14 -9.20
N VAL A 67 -5.39 -0.33 -9.40
CA VAL A 67 -4.46 0.71 -9.83
C VAL A 67 -3.80 0.32 -11.15
N ALA A 68 -3.81 1.24 -12.10
CA ALA A 68 -3.11 1.11 -13.37
C ALA A 68 -1.58 1.19 -13.18
N PRO A 69 -0.77 0.72 -14.16
CA PRO A 69 0.69 0.77 -14.06
C PRO A 69 1.29 2.18 -13.92
N ASP A 70 0.56 3.22 -14.33
CA ASP A 70 0.97 4.62 -14.18
C ASP A 70 0.62 5.23 -12.80
N GLY A 71 0.02 4.43 -11.91
CA GLY A 71 -0.44 4.85 -10.59
C GLY A 71 -1.87 5.40 -10.55
N THR A 72 -2.57 5.45 -11.68
CA THR A 72 -3.97 5.91 -11.72
C THR A 72 -4.88 4.90 -11.03
N VAL A 73 -5.71 5.35 -10.08
CA VAL A 73 -6.77 4.52 -9.51
C VAL A 73 -7.89 4.37 -10.53
N ILE A 74 -8.12 3.14 -11.00
CA ILE A 74 -9.18 2.79 -11.95
C ILE A 74 -10.52 2.67 -11.21
N ALA A 75 -10.51 2.00 -10.06
CA ALA A 75 -11.71 1.79 -9.25
C ALA A 75 -11.34 1.54 -7.78
N SER A 76 -12.27 1.87 -6.89
CA SER A 76 -12.14 1.67 -5.45
C SER A 76 -13.35 0.92 -4.91
N ARG A 77 -13.11 0.05 -3.94
CA ARG A 77 -14.15 -0.57 -3.12
C ARG A 77 -14.01 -0.08 -1.69
N THR A 78 -14.95 0.74 -1.25
CA THR A 78 -15.07 1.16 0.15
C THR A 78 -15.57 0.01 1.03
N LEU A 79 -15.02 -0.05 2.24
CA LEU A 79 -15.37 -0.93 3.34
C LEU A 79 -15.89 -0.06 4.48
N TYR A 80 -17.15 -0.26 4.87
CA TYR A 80 -17.86 0.67 5.78
C TYR A 80 -17.82 0.26 7.25
N HIS A 81 -17.22 -0.88 7.58
CA HIS A 81 -17.15 -1.40 8.94
C HIS A 81 -15.86 -2.20 9.15
N PRO A 82 -15.38 -2.30 10.40
CA PRO A 82 -14.27 -3.17 10.75
C PRO A 82 -14.69 -4.64 10.68
N HIS A 83 -13.71 -5.49 10.36
CA HIS A 83 -13.74 -6.94 10.26
C HIS A 83 -12.85 -7.58 11.35
N VAL A 84 -12.94 -7.10 12.60
CA VAL A 84 -12.10 -7.57 13.73
C VAL A 84 -12.11 -9.10 13.88
N ASP A 85 -13.29 -9.72 13.76
CA ASP A 85 -13.48 -11.17 13.94
C ASP A 85 -13.50 -11.97 12.63
N GLU A 86 -13.26 -11.32 11.48
CA GLU A 86 -13.29 -11.93 10.15
C GLU A 86 -11.98 -11.59 9.42
N GLN A 87 -10.90 -12.33 9.73
CA GLN A 87 -9.60 -12.11 9.09
C GLN A 87 -8.97 -13.42 8.58
N PRO A 88 -8.48 -13.46 7.33
CA PRO A 88 -8.70 -12.44 6.29
C PRO A 88 -10.17 -12.44 5.82
N PHE A 89 -10.62 -11.35 5.20
CA PHE A 89 -11.96 -11.27 4.60
C PHE A 89 -11.88 -10.96 3.11
N THR A 90 -12.86 -11.46 2.34
CA THR A 90 -12.94 -11.24 0.89
C THR A 90 -14.14 -10.37 0.55
N ARG A 91 -13.94 -9.35 -0.29
CA ARG A 91 -15.03 -8.54 -0.88
C ARG A 91 -14.82 -8.41 -2.37
N SER A 92 -15.91 -8.29 -3.12
CA SER A 92 -15.87 -8.20 -4.58
C SER A 92 -16.18 -6.79 -5.09
N LEU A 93 -15.80 -6.48 -6.32
CA LEU A 93 -16.26 -5.30 -7.05
C LEU A 93 -16.57 -5.74 -8.48
N SER A 94 -17.72 -5.35 -9.01
CA SER A 94 -18.14 -5.70 -10.38
C SER A 94 -18.37 -4.45 -11.21
N GLY A 95 -18.35 -4.59 -12.53
CA GLY A 95 -18.51 -3.47 -13.45
C GLY A 95 -17.25 -2.63 -13.59
N VAL A 96 -16.08 -3.18 -13.29
CA VAL A 96 -14.81 -2.46 -13.42
C VAL A 96 -14.42 -2.39 -14.89
N GLU A 97 -14.28 -1.19 -15.43
CA GLU A 97 -13.82 -0.95 -16.80
C GLU A 97 -12.30 -0.74 -16.79
N ILE A 98 -11.54 -1.71 -17.29
CA ILE A 98 -10.09 -1.59 -17.45
C ILE A 98 -9.79 -0.92 -18.80
N PRO A 99 -9.05 0.21 -18.84
CA PRO A 99 -8.74 0.89 -20.10
C PRO A 99 -7.99 -0.02 -21.09
N ALA A 100 -8.27 0.17 -22.39
CA ALA A 100 -7.57 -0.57 -23.44
C ALA A 100 -6.05 -0.36 -23.35
N GLY A 101 -5.28 -1.45 -23.43
CA GLY A 101 -3.82 -1.44 -23.32
C GLY A 101 -3.29 -1.60 -21.89
N VAL A 102 -4.14 -1.65 -20.87
CA VAL A 102 -3.74 -2.03 -19.51
C VAL A 102 -3.81 -3.55 -19.37
N GLU A 103 -2.65 -4.20 -19.39
CA GLU A 103 -2.53 -5.68 -19.30
C GLU A 103 -2.43 -6.20 -17.86
N ARG A 104 -1.98 -5.34 -16.93
CA ARG A 104 -1.85 -5.66 -15.51
C ARG A 104 -2.32 -4.48 -14.67
N VAL A 105 -2.88 -4.82 -13.52
CA VAL A 105 -3.25 -3.87 -12.48
C VAL A 105 -2.65 -4.31 -11.15
N THR A 106 -2.41 -3.35 -10.27
CA THR A 106 -2.04 -3.61 -8.89
C THR A 106 -3.26 -3.41 -8.01
N VAL A 107 -3.53 -4.36 -7.12
CA VAL A 107 -4.55 -4.23 -6.08
C VAL A 107 -3.87 -3.93 -4.76
N ARG A 108 -4.28 -2.84 -4.11
CA ARG A 108 -3.76 -2.39 -2.81
C ARG A 108 -4.88 -2.06 -1.85
N ALA A 109 -4.65 -2.25 -0.55
CA ALA A 109 -5.59 -1.85 0.50
C ALA A 109 -5.13 -0.56 1.18
N HIS A 110 -6.05 0.05 1.91
CA HIS A 110 -5.80 1.26 2.68
C HIS A 110 -6.31 1.08 4.11
N ASP A 111 -5.46 1.49 5.04
CA ASP A 111 -5.72 1.61 6.46
C ASP A 111 -6.23 3.03 6.76
N SER A 112 -7.35 3.14 7.47
CA SER A 112 -7.97 4.42 7.85
C SER A 112 -7.07 5.39 8.66
N VAL A 113 -6.05 4.89 9.34
CA VAL A 113 -5.10 5.62 10.19
C VAL A 113 -3.74 5.79 9.51
N HIS A 114 -3.18 4.70 8.98
CA HIS A 114 -1.81 4.68 8.43
C HIS A 114 -1.76 4.94 6.92
N GLY A 115 -2.90 4.86 6.24
CA GLY A 115 -3.00 5.07 4.80
C GLY A 115 -2.57 3.84 4.00
N GLU A 116 -1.78 4.07 2.96
CA GLU A 116 -1.25 3.02 2.08
C GLU A 116 0.09 2.52 2.61
N GLY A 117 0.41 1.24 2.44
CA GLY A 117 1.73 0.72 2.82
C GLY A 117 1.83 -0.79 2.99
N GLY A 118 0.70 -1.51 3.01
CA GLY A 118 0.67 -2.97 3.10
C GLY A 118 1.02 -3.69 1.79
N GLU A 119 0.98 -5.01 1.85
CA GLU A 119 1.22 -5.89 0.71
C GLU A 119 0.19 -5.65 -0.43
N THR A 120 0.65 -5.79 -1.67
CA THR A 120 -0.16 -5.61 -2.88
C THR A 120 -0.09 -6.85 -3.76
N VAL A 121 -1.16 -7.12 -4.51
CA VAL A 121 -1.21 -8.21 -5.49
C VAL A 121 -1.33 -7.63 -6.89
N GLU A 122 -0.47 -8.07 -7.80
CA GLU A 122 -0.64 -7.81 -9.23
C GLU A 122 -1.57 -8.84 -9.85
N VAL A 123 -2.50 -8.37 -10.68
CA VAL A 123 -3.44 -9.20 -11.45
C VAL A 123 -3.30 -8.83 -12.93
N GLY A 124 -3.17 -9.83 -13.78
CA GLY A 124 -3.09 -9.67 -15.23
C GLY A 124 -3.77 -10.84 -15.95
N GLU A 125 -3.93 -10.69 -17.27
CA GLU A 125 -4.32 -11.81 -18.15
C GLU A 125 -3.22 -12.87 -18.28
#